data_AF-A0A250IG37-F1
#
_entry.id   AF-A0A250IG37-F1
#
_cell.length_a   1.000
_cell.length_b   1.000
_cell.length_c   1.000
_cell.angle_alpha   90.00
_cell.angle_beta   90.00
_cell.angle_gamma   90.00
#
_symmetry.space_group_name_H-M   'P 1'
#
loop_
_entity.id
_entity.type
_entity.pdbx_description
1 polymer ?
#
loop_
_entity_poly.entity_id
_entity_poly.type
_entity_poly.pdbx_seq_one_letter_code
_entity_poly.pdbx_strand_id
1 'polypeptide(L)'
;MIRQLLLSETNQASEGPRPTPGALALLAAEFPTLTQITHPPGKGSAVVHLDVQEWRAPGFDPWSWDERVFGAAVQAAGGHGLTLHLSGAPRQALATAALEILTRYQGLIGRRNAASASPLFDSLLAHLRALHDLSEPLFREDFRHALDTWQWVLRLAPEANLALQAAALFHDVERTRSDLGTRVENPALDYQSFKDAHAERGAALANTVMTRVGMEPHEREHVCWLIRNHERSEPNAELALLNEADALSFFSLEASGFARTFTRAQTRREMTHTLARLRPLQRWRLARIRLAPQVRRLLEEVMGAAPLPAMMPEPGGLKRWA
;
A
#
# COMPACT_ATOMS: atom_id res chain seq x y z
N MET A 1 1.34 12.70 8.34
CA MET A 1 1.97 12.36 7.04
C MET A 1 3.49 12.29 7.19
N ILE A 2 4.15 11.33 6.57
CA ILE A 2 5.62 11.29 6.43
C ILE A 2 6.02 12.38 5.44
N ARG A 3 6.90 13.27 5.86
CA ARG A 3 7.41 14.37 5.02
C ARG A 3 8.90 14.25 4.74
N GLN A 4 9.61 13.57 5.64
CA GLN A 4 11.05 13.64 5.74
C GLN A 4 11.64 12.25 5.99
N LEU A 5 12.76 11.98 5.34
CA LEU A 5 13.58 10.78 5.53
C LEU A 5 15.00 11.21 5.89
N LEU A 6 15.49 10.75 7.03
CA LEU A 6 16.87 10.94 7.49
C LEU A 6 17.59 9.60 7.45
N LEU A 7 18.73 9.55 6.76
CA LEU A 7 19.61 8.38 6.70
C LEU A 7 20.90 8.69 7.46
N SER A 8 21.13 8.03 8.59
CA SER A 8 22.36 8.20 9.38
C SER A 8 23.23 6.96 9.29
N GLU A 9 24.33 7.11 8.57
CA GLU A 9 25.33 6.07 8.35
C GLU A 9 26.08 5.77 9.64
N THR A 10 26.38 4.50 9.88
CA THR A 10 27.39 4.14 10.88
C THR A 10 28.75 4.54 10.34
N ASN A 11 29.54 5.28 11.14
CA ASN A 11 30.93 5.64 10.84
C ASN A 11 31.80 4.36 10.81
N GLN A 12 31.71 3.59 9.74
CA GLN A 12 32.74 2.65 9.35
C GLN A 12 33.32 3.14 8.03
N ALA A 13 34.50 3.74 8.14
CA ALA A 13 35.43 3.86 7.03
C ALA A 13 35.75 2.43 6.57
N SER A 14 34.99 1.91 5.61
CA SER A 14 35.40 0.75 4.83
C SER A 14 35.43 1.19 3.38
N GLU A 15 36.62 1.10 2.78
CA GLU A 15 36.85 1.07 1.35
C GLU A 15 36.11 -0.12 0.73
N GLY A 16 34.79 0.01 0.63
CA GLY A 16 33.93 -0.90 -0.09
C GLY A 16 33.81 -0.46 -1.55
N PRO A 17 33.38 -1.36 -2.46
CA PRO A 17 33.19 -1.02 -3.86
C PRO A 17 32.30 0.23 -3.99
N ARG A 18 32.70 1.13 -4.89
CA ARG A 18 31.99 2.39 -5.17
C ARG A 18 30.48 2.13 -5.30
N PRO A 19 29.65 3.01 -4.71
CA PRO A 19 28.21 2.77 -4.59
C PRO A 19 27.59 2.51 -5.96
N THR A 20 26.76 1.47 -6.06
CA THR A 20 25.86 1.31 -7.20
C THR A 20 24.89 2.47 -7.15
N PRO A 21 24.85 3.36 -8.16
CA PRO A 21 23.99 4.56 -8.16
C PRO A 21 22.48 4.28 -8.00
N GLY A 22 22.05 3.02 -8.08
CA GLY A 22 20.66 2.59 -8.23
C GLY A 22 19.74 2.86 -7.04
N ALA A 23 20.09 2.50 -5.80
CA ALA A 23 19.11 2.48 -4.70
C ALA A 23 18.64 3.88 -4.28
N LEU A 24 19.56 4.85 -4.18
CA LEU A 24 19.23 6.24 -3.85
C LEU A 24 18.48 6.93 -4.99
N ALA A 25 18.89 6.70 -6.25
CA ALA A 25 18.19 7.23 -7.42
C ALA A 25 16.77 6.65 -7.52
N LEU A 26 16.62 5.35 -7.29
CA LEU A 26 15.33 4.66 -7.24
C LEU A 26 14.46 5.17 -6.10
N LEU A 27 15.03 5.41 -4.91
CA LEU A 27 14.31 5.98 -3.77
C LEU A 27 13.74 7.36 -4.11
N ALA A 28 14.53 8.23 -4.75
CA ALA A 28 14.06 9.53 -5.21
C ALA A 28 12.99 9.41 -6.31
N ALA A 29 13.13 8.45 -7.23
CA ALA A 29 12.16 8.22 -8.31
C ALA A 29 10.82 7.66 -7.80
N GLU A 30 10.86 6.73 -6.84
CA GLU A 30 9.66 6.08 -6.28
C GLU A 30 8.94 6.99 -5.26
N PHE A 31 9.68 7.87 -4.58
CA PHE A 31 9.15 8.76 -3.53
C PHE A 31 9.58 10.22 -3.70
N PRO A 32 9.19 10.88 -4.82
CA PRO A 32 9.68 12.21 -5.18
C PRO A 32 9.20 13.34 -4.26
N THR A 33 8.17 13.09 -3.44
CA THR A 33 7.60 14.08 -2.52
C THR A 33 8.30 14.13 -1.16
N LEU A 34 9.23 13.21 -0.88
CA LEU A 34 9.95 13.17 0.38
C LEU A 34 11.21 14.04 0.33
N THR A 35 11.35 14.92 1.32
CA THR A 35 12.59 15.66 1.50
C THR A 35 13.61 14.76 2.20
N GLN A 36 14.72 14.44 1.52
CA GLN A 36 15.87 13.80 2.16
C GLN A 36 16.63 14.86 2.96
N ILE A 37 16.83 14.61 4.25
CA ILE A 37 17.55 15.54 5.12
C ILE A 37 18.90 14.93 5.49
N THR A 38 19.96 15.73 5.39
CA THR A 38 21.33 15.39 5.80
C THR A 38 21.65 15.83 7.22
N HIS A 39 20.71 16.50 7.89
CA HIS A 39 20.84 17.11 9.22
C HIS A 39 19.66 16.69 10.11
N PRO A 40 19.83 16.70 11.44
CA PRO A 40 18.74 16.36 12.35
C PRO A 40 17.52 17.27 12.13
N PRO A 41 16.30 16.74 12.26
CA PRO A 41 15.09 17.50 12.01
C PRO A 41 14.97 18.72 12.93
N GLY A 42 14.29 19.77 12.45
CA GLY A 42 14.03 20.98 13.22
C GLY A 42 13.17 20.70 14.46
N LYS A 43 13.21 21.61 15.45
CA LYS A 43 12.34 21.54 16.64
C LYS A 43 10.88 21.40 16.21
N GLY A 44 10.19 20.36 16.70
CA GLY A 44 8.74 20.16 16.53
C GLY A 44 8.32 19.00 15.63
N SER A 45 9.22 18.42 14.81
CA SER A 45 8.88 17.22 14.02
C SER A 45 8.83 15.97 14.89
N ALA A 46 7.80 15.14 14.72
CA ALA A 46 7.79 13.81 15.32
C ALA A 46 8.82 12.93 14.59
N VAL A 47 9.73 12.30 15.34
CA VAL A 47 10.80 11.47 14.77
C VAL A 47 10.61 10.03 15.23
N VAL A 48 10.56 9.10 14.27
CA VAL A 48 10.59 7.66 14.55
C VAL A 48 11.95 7.11 14.12
N HIS A 49 12.69 6.61 15.09
CA HIS A 49 14.02 6.03 14.91
C HIS A 49 13.93 4.53 14.60
N LEU A 50 14.32 4.11 13.41
CA LEU A 50 14.23 2.74 12.95
C LEU A 50 15.64 2.18 12.72
N ASP A 51 15.98 1.08 13.40
CA ASP A 51 17.24 0.39 13.19
C ASP A 51 17.11 -0.58 12.01
N VAL A 52 17.88 -0.35 10.95
CA VAL A 52 17.85 -1.19 9.76
C VAL A 52 18.34 -2.61 10.05
N GLN A 53 19.17 -2.83 11.09
CA GLN A 53 19.56 -4.17 11.49
C GLN A 53 18.37 -4.97 12.02
N GLU A 54 17.51 -4.34 12.83
CA GLU A 54 16.28 -4.96 13.33
C GLU A 54 15.34 -5.32 12.17
N TRP A 55 15.10 -4.38 11.24
CA TRP A 55 14.27 -4.60 10.05
C TRP A 55 14.75 -5.80 9.20
N ARG A 56 16.07 -5.96 9.11
CA ARG A 56 16.72 -7.01 8.33
C ARG A 56 16.86 -8.35 9.06
N ALA A 57 16.55 -8.41 10.36
CA ALA A 57 16.68 -9.63 11.13
C ALA A 57 15.86 -10.77 10.50
N PRO A 58 16.37 -12.02 10.40
CA PRO A 58 15.69 -13.11 9.68
C PRO A 58 14.27 -13.43 10.15
N GLY A 59 13.97 -13.17 11.44
CA GLY A 59 12.65 -13.39 12.04
C GLY A 59 11.77 -12.15 12.12
N PHE A 60 12.20 -11.01 11.58
CA PHE A 60 11.48 -9.75 11.74
C PHE A 60 10.13 -9.77 11.03
N ASP A 61 9.06 -9.46 11.79
CA ASP A 61 7.71 -9.24 11.27
C ASP A 61 7.45 -7.71 11.20
N PRO A 62 7.27 -7.14 10.00
CA PRO A 62 6.99 -5.70 9.85
C PRO A 62 5.76 -5.21 10.62
N TRP A 63 4.81 -6.10 10.93
CA TRP A 63 3.67 -5.78 11.79
C TRP A 63 4.09 -5.21 13.14
N SER A 64 5.23 -5.66 13.68
CA SER A 64 5.73 -5.21 14.99
C SER A 64 6.06 -3.71 15.05
N TRP A 65 6.31 -3.08 13.90
CA TRP A 65 6.60 -1.65 13.82
C TRP A 65 5.37 -0.79 13.49
N ASP A 66 4.26 -1.39 13.10
CA ASP A 66 3.11 -0.64 12.58
C ASP A 66 2.52 0.32 13.60
N GLU A 67 2.21 -0.16 14.81
CA GLU A 67 1.63 0.72 15.84
C GLU A 67 2.61 1.84 16.24
N ARG A 68 3.91 1.59 16.19
CA ARG A 68 4.93 2.61 16.44
C ARG A 68 4.91 3.70 15.35
N VAL A 69 4.92 3.31 14.08
CA VAL A 69 5.00 4.26 12.96
C VAL A 69 3.66 4.97 12.74
N PHE A 70 2.57 4.23 12.66
CA PHE A 70 1.22 4.81 12.50
C PHE A 70 0.80 5.62 13.72
N GLY A 71 1.11 5.16 14.94
CA GLY A 71 0.83 5.91 16.17
C GLY A 71 1.56 7.25 16.19
N ALA A 72 2.85 7.27 15.83
CA ALA A 72 3.61 8.52 15.69
C ALA A 72 3.02 9.44 14.62
N ALA A 73 2.51 8.89 13.50
CA ALA A 73 1.89 9.67 12.45
C ALA A 73 0.61 10.39 12.91
N VAL A 74 -0.19 9.76 13.79
CA VAL A 74 -1.37 10.37 14.42
C VAL A 74 -0.96 11.52 15.33
N GLN A 75 0.07 11.33 16.17
CA GLN A 75 0.58 12.39 17.05
C GLN A 75 1.16 13.57 16.25
N ALA A 76 1.76 13.30 15.09
CA ALA A 76 2.35 14.31 14.21
C ALA A 76 1.33 15.13 13.41
N ALA A 77 0.04 14.81 13.46
CA ALA A 77 -1.01 15.47 12.68
C ALA A 77 -1.15 16.98 13.00
N GLY A 78 -0.57 17.47 14.10
CA GLY A 78 -0.49 18.88 14.51
C GLY A 78 0.49 19.77 13.73
N GLY A 79 0.75 19.49 12.44
CA GLY A 79 1.36 20.43 11.50
C GLY A 79 2.84 20.23 11.11
N HIS A 80 3.62 19.46 11.87
CA HIS A 80 5.09 19.36 11.64
C HIS A 80 5.53 18.15 10.82
N GLY A 81 4.59 17.26 10.48
CA GLY A 81 4.88 16.03 9.74
C GLY A 81 5.68 15.00 10.54
N LEU A 82 5.73 13.78 10.02
CA LEU A 82 6.51 12.67 10.55
C LEU A 82 7.84 12.56 9.81
N THR A 83 8.93 12.43 10.56
CA THR A 83 10.27 12.09 10.05
C THR A 83 10.58 10.64 10.37
N LEU A 84 10.95 9.86 9.36
CA LEU A 84 11.56 8.55 9.57
C LEU A 84 13.07 8.71 9.59
N HIS A 85 13.70 8.26 10.67
CA HIS A 85 15.15 8.27 10.81
C HIS A 85 15.67 6.83 10.78
N LEU A 86 16.37 6.46 9.71
CA LEU A 86 16.96 5.14 9.53
C LEU A 86 18.45 5.18 9.88
N SER A 87 18.90 4.19 10.66
CA SER A 87 20.29 4.06 11.11
C SER A 87 20.72 2.60 11.18
N GLY A 88 21.97 2.35 11.60
CA GLY A 88 22.47 0.99 11.88
C GLY A 88 23.06 0.26 10.67
N ALA A 89 23.15 0.88 9.50
CA ALA A 89 23.72 0.25 8.31
C ALA A 89 24.49 1.24 7.41
N PRO A 90 25.33 0.74 6.48
CA PRO A 90 25.94 1.57 5.43
C PRO A 90 24.88 2.21 4.52
N ARG A 91 25.22 3.33 3.88
CA ARG A 91 24.29 4.17 3.07
C ARG A 91 23.43 3.39 2.09
N GLN A 92 24.00 2.42 1.38
CA GLN A 92 23.28 1.64 0.38
C GLN A 92 22.22 0.73 1.02
N ALA A 93 22.57 0.06 2.12
CA ALA A 93 21.65 -0.79 2.87
C ALA A 93 20.53 0.06 3.50
N LEU A 94 20.84 1.27 3.97
CA LEU A 94 19.84 2.24 4.41
C LEU A 94 18.87 2.62 3.29
N ALA A 95 19.37 2.90 2.07
CA ALA A 95 18.52 3.23 0.93
C ALA A 95 17.60 2.07 0.51
N THR A 96 18.12 0.83 0.48
CA THR A 96 17.29 -0.35 0.20
C THR A 96 16.25 -0.59 1.29
N ALA A 97 16.61 -0.45 2.57
CA ALA A 97 15.65 -0.54 3.67
C ALA A 97 14.61 0.59 3.61
N ALA A 98 15.02 1.81 3.24
CA ALA A 98 14.10 2.94 3.06
C ALA A 98 13.04 2.65 2.00
N LEU A 99 13.42 2.06 0.86
CA LEU A 99 12.46 1.64 -0.17
C LEU A 99 11.41 0.67 0.37
N GLU A 100 11.83 -0.33 1.15
CA GLU A 100 10.92 -1.33 1.74
C GLU A 100 10.01 -0.69 2.81
N ILE A 101 10.60 0.06 3.74
CA ILE A 101 9.89 0.72 4.85
C ILE A 101 8.90 1.75 4.31
N LEU A 102 9.31 2.60 3.37
CA LEU A 102 8.40 3.58 2.76
C LEU A 102 7.34 2.94 1.90
N THR A 103 7.61 1.78 1.28
CA THR A 103 6.58 1.01 0.58
C THR A 103 5.51 0.54 1.56
N ARG A 104 5.88 0.03 2.73
CA ARG A 104 4.91 -0.38 3.78
C ARG A 104 4.09 0.79 4.34
N TYR A 105 4.70 1.97 4.43
CA TYR A 105 4.08 3.15 5.06
C TYR A 105 3.69 4.25 4.07
N GLN A 106 3.55 3.94 2.77
CA GLN A 106 3.30 4.96 1.75
C GLN A 106 1.92 5.62 1.90
N GLY A 107 0.93 4.92 2.49
CA GLY A 107 -0.35 5.51 2.91
C GLY A 107 -0.18 6.78 3.76
N LEU A 108 0.96 6.95 4.42
CA LEU A 108 1.30 8.14 5.21
C LEU A 108 2.03 9.23 4.43
N ILE A 109 2.48 9.02 3.20
CA ILE A 109 3.26 10.02 2.42
C ILE A 109 2.33 11.09 1.85
N GLY A 110 1.15 10.69 1.36
CA GLY A 110 0.16 11.61 0.81
C GLY A 110 0.58 12.21 -0.52
N ARG A 111 1.15 11.38 -1.40
CA ARG A 111 1.34 11.73 -2.81
C ARG A 111 -0.01 12.10 -3.39
N ARG A 112 -0.05 13.17 -4.19
CA ARG A 112 -1.22 13.63 -4.94
C ARG A 112 -0.79 14.08 -6.33
N ASN A 113 -1.71 13.99 -7.27
CA ASN A 113 -1.60 14.59 -8.60
C ASN A 113 -2.67 15.68 -8.76
N ALA A 114 -2.85 16.22 -9.97
CA ALA A 114 -3.83 17.27 -10.22
C ALA A 114 -5.27 16.85 -9.85
N ALA A 115 -5.66 15.59 -10.08
CA ALA A 115 -7.01 15.10 -9.78
C ALA A 115 -7.29 14.97 -8.27
N SER A 116 -6.29 14.57 -7.46
CA SER A 116 -6.43 14.48 -6.00
C SER A 116 -6.03 15.75 -5.26
N ALA A 117 -5.43 16.75 -5.91
CA ALA A 117 -5.15 18.07 -5.34
C ALA A 117 -6.37 19.01 -5.44
N SER A 118 -7.55 18.53 -5.04
CA SER A 118 -8.81 19.27 -5.12
C SER A 118 -9.62 19.23 -3.81
N PRO A 119 -10.46 20.24 -3.53
CA PRO A 119 -11.37 20.23 -2.36
C PRO A 119 -12.38 19.07 -2.37
N LEU A 120 -12.78 18.62 -3.57
CA LEU A 120 -13.63 17.44 -3.72
C LEU A 120 -12.92 16.19 -3.18
N PHE A 121 -11.64 16.00 -3.54
CA PHE A 121 -10.87 14.86 -3.06
C PHE A 121 -10.57 14.94 -1.56
N ASP A 122 -10.37 16.14 -1.02
CA ASP A 122 -10.28 16.35 0.44
C ASP A 122 -11.57 15.92 1.15
N SER A 123 -12.72 16.24 0.54
CA SER A 123 -14.03 15.82 1.07
C SER A 123 -14.20 14.31 1.02
N LEU A 124 -13.72 13.63 -0.03
CA LEU A 124 -13.71 12.16 -0.12
C LEU A 124 -12.89 11.53 1.00
N LEU A 125 -11.66 12.01 1.22
CA LEU A 125 -10.79 11.51 2.30
C LEU A 125 -11.39 11.74 3.69
N ALA A 126 -12.00 12.90 3.92
CA ALA A 126 -12.69 13.20 5.17
C ALA A 126 -13.87 12.25 5.42
N HIS A 127 -14.67 11.96 4.40
CA HIS A 127 -15.78 11.01 4.50
C HIS A 127 -15.29 9.58 4.70
N LEU A 128 -14.25 9.14 3.98
CA LEU A 128 -13.64 7.83 4.18
C LEU A 128 -13.18 7.67 5.64
N ARG A 129 -12.48 8.67 6.17
CA ARG A 129 -12.02 8.68 7.56
C ARG A 129 -13.18 8.62 8.56
N ALA A 130 -14.28 9.33 8.28
CA ALA A 130 -15.45 9.36 9.14
C ALA A 130 -16.26 8.05 9.14
N LEU A 131 -16.18 7.26 8.06
CA LEU A 131 -16.81 5.93 7.97
C LEU A 131 -16.10 4.86 8.79
N HIS A 132 -14.80 5.04 9.08
CA HIS A 132 -14.00 4.06 9.82
C HIS A 132 -13.90 4.44 11.30
N ASP A 133 -14.36 3.54 12.18
CA ASP A 133 -14.07 3.63 13.60
C ASP A 133 -12.63 3.16 13.89
N LEU A 134 -11.69 4.10 13.92
CA LEU A 134 -10.27 3.78 14.15
C LEU A 134 -9.95 3.35 15.59
N SER A 135 -10.92 3.36 16.51
CA SER A 135 -10.72 2.77 17.83
C SER A 135 -10.61 1.24 17.74
N GLU A 136 -11.33 0.63 16.79
CA GLU A 136 -11.29 -0.79 16.50
C GLU A 136 -10.09 -1.14 15.59
N PRO A 137 -9.22 -2.11 15.98
CA PRO A 137 -8.03 -2.46 15.21
C PRO A 137 -8.32 -2.83 13.75
N LEU A 138 -9.39 -3.60 13.52
CA LEU A 138 -9.72 -4.11 12.19
C LEU A 138 -10.17 -3.00 11.22
N PHE A 139 -11.04 -2.09 11.68
CA PHE A 139 -11.43 -0.94 10.86
C PHE A 139 -10.27 0.04 10.65
N ARG A 140 -9.32 0.10 11.60
CA ARG A 140 -8.08 0.85 11.43
C ARG A 140 -7.20 0.27 10.33
N GLU A 141 -7.12 -1.06 10.24
CA GLU A 141 -6.40 -1.77 9.20
C GLU A 141 -7.04 -1.51 7.82
N ASP A 142 -8.36 -1.64 7.69
CA ASP A 142 -9.07 -1.36 6.42
C ASP A 142 -8.85 0.09 5.96
N PHE A 143 -8.90 1.05 6.89
CA PHE A 143 -8.63 2.45 6.56
C PHE A 143 -7.19 2.66 6.06
N ARG A 144 -6.21 1.98 6.68
CA ARG A 144 -4.80 2.05 6.26
C ARG A 144 -4.64 1.41 4.87
N HIS A 145 -5.29 0.28 4.60
CA HIS A 145 -5.32 -0.38 3.29
C HIS A 145 -5.90 0.51 2.20
N ALA A 146 -7.06 1.13 2.44
CA ALA A 146 -7.65 2.06 1.47
C ALA A 146 -6.69 3.19 1.07
N LEU A 147 -6.01 3.79 2.05
CA LEU A 147 -4.99 4.81 1.79
C LEU A 147 -3.78 4.25 1.03
N ASP A 148 -3.30 3.06 1.39
CA ASP A 148 -2.14 2.43 0.75
C ASP A 148 -2.42 2.03 -0.70
N THR A 149 -3.57 1.40 -0.97
CA THR A 149 -4.07 1.09 -2.32
C THR A 149 -4.15 2.35 -3.19
N TRP A 150 -4.68 3.45 -2.67
CA TRP A 150 -4.66 4.73 -3.39
C TRP A 150 -3.24 5.23 -3.69
N GLN A 151 -2.30 5.10 -2.74
CA GLN A 151 -0.91 5.49 -2.96
C GLN A 151 -0.19 4.57 -3.96
N TRP A 152 -0.55 3.29 -4.03
CA TRP A 152 -0.11 2.37 -5.09
C TRP A 152 -0.64 2.78 -6.46
N VAL A 153 -1.91 3.18 -6.58
CA VAL A 153 -2.45 3.71 -7.85
C VAL A 153 -1.58 4.87 -8.36
N LEU A 154 -1.28 5.85 -7.51
CA LEU A 154 -0.44 6.99 -7.90
C LEU A 154 1.03 6.63 -8.15
N ARG A 155 1.49 5.50 -7.59
CA ARG A 155 2.86 5.00 -7.80
C ARG A 155 2.99 4.24 -9.11
N LEU A 156 1.93 3.54 -9.52
CA LEU A 156 1.86 2.80 -10.77
C LEU A 156 1.47 3.69 -11.95
N ALA A 157 0.58 4.66 -11.73
CA ALA A 157 0.12 5.64 -12.70
C ALA A 157 0.02 7.03 -12.06
N PRO A 158 1.10 7.84 -12.12
CA PRO A 158 1.12 9.19 -11.53
C PRO A 158 0.00 10.11 -12.03
N GLU A 159 -0.49 9.89 -13.26
CA GLU A 159 -1.56 10.67 -13.89
C GLU A 159 -2.96 10.05 -13.73
N ALA A 160 -3.13 9.07 -12.83
CA ALA A 160 -4.44 8.44 -12.59
C ALA A 160 -5.54 9.48 -12.39
N ASN A 161 -6.69 9.29 -13.06
CA ASN A 161 -7.80 10.23 -12.97
C ASN A 161 -8.50 10.19 -11.60
N LEU A 162 -9.49 11.07 -11.41
CA LEU A 162 -10.26 11.15 -10.17
C LEU A 162 -11.01 9.85 -9.86
N ALA A 163 -11.64 9.25 -10.88
CA ALA A 163 -12.47 8.06 -10.70
C ALA A 163 -11.67 6.86 -10.19
N LEU A 164 -10.51 6.56 -10.79
CA LEU A 164 -9.65 5.47 -10.35
C LEU A 164 -9.10 5.69 -8.94
N GLN A 165 -8.70 6.91 -8.61
CA GLN A 165 -8.23 7.24 -7.26
C GLN A 165 -9.34 7.11 -6.21
N ALA A 166 -10.56 7.54 -6.54
CA ALA A 166 -11.71 7.36 -5.65
C ALA A 166 -12.10 5.88 -5.54
N ALA A 167 -12.06 5.10 -6.62
CA ALA A 167 -12.30 3.65 -6.56
C ALA A 167 -11.30 2.96 -5.62
N ALA A 168 -10.01 3.30 -5.69
CA ALA A 168 -8.99 2.78 -4.79
C ALA A 168 -9.28 3.04 -3.30
N LEU A 169 -9.76 4.25 -2.97
CA LEU A 169 -10.13 4.60 -1.60
C LEU A 169 -11.38 3.88 -1.08
N PHE A 170 -12.31 3.50 -1.97
CA PHE A 170 -13.64 3.04 -1.59
C PHE A 170 -13.97 1.60 -2.00
N HIS A 171 -13.06 0.86 -2.63
CA HIS A 171 -13.33 -0.48 -3.15
C HIS A 171 -13.80 -1.49 -2.09
N ASP A 172 -13.30 -1.34 -0.86
CA ASP A 172 -13.60 -2.15 0.33
C ASP A 172 -14.35 -1.34 1.42
N VAL A 173 -15.07 -0.27 1.06
CA VAL A 173 -15.69 0.62 2.07
C VAL A 173 -16.82 -0.05 2.86
N GLU A 174 -17.48 -1.04 2.30
CA GLU A 174 -18.50 -1.88 2.95
C GLU A 174 -17.97 -2.64 4.17
N ARG A 175 -16.65 -2.92 4.27
CA ARG A 175 -16.03 -3.54 5.44
C ARG A 175 -16.29 -2.75 6.72
N THR A 176 -16.54 -1.44 6.62
CA THR A 176 -16.97 -0.58 7.74
C THR A 176 -18.28 -1.01 8.40
N ARG A 177 -19.06 -1.87 7.75
CA ARG A 177 -20.35 -2.38 8.23
C ARG A 177 -20.36 -3.90 8.46
N SER A 178 -19.23 -4.57 8.24
CA SER A 178 -19.10 -6.02 8.38
C SER A 178 -18.46 -6.38 9.71
N ASP A 179 -19.05 -7.33 10.43
CA ASP A 179 -18.42 -7.97 11.57
C ASP A 179 -17.31 -8.95 11.13
N LEU A 180 -16.47 -9.39 12.06
CA LEU A 180 -15.40 -10.37 11.79
C LEU A 180 -15.93 -11.67 11.17
N GLY A 181 -17.13 -12.11 11.58
CA GLY A 181 -17.75 -13.36 11.13
C GLY A 181 -18.25 -13.31 9.68
N THR A 182 -18.64 -12.14 9.18
CA THR A 182 -19.07 -11.92 7.78
C THR A 182 -17.92 -11.59 6.83
N ARG A 183 -16.75 -11.20 7.37
CA ARG A 183 -15.50 -10.99 6.61
C ARG A 183 -14.79 -12.30 6.30
N VAL A 184 -14.92 -13.27 7.19
CA VAL A 184 -14.57 -14.66 6.89
C VAL A 184 -15.67 -15.20 6.02
N GLU A 185 -15.31 -15.66 4.84
CA GLU A 185 -16.15 -16.54 4.05
C GLU A 185 -16.88 -17.56 4.92
N ASN A 186 -18.19 -17.41 4.95
CA ASN A 186 -19.10 -18.54 4.91
C ASN A 186 -18.49 -19.54 3.90
N PRO A 187 -18.38 -20.85 4.17
CA PRO A 187 -18.04 -21.85 3.17
C PRO A 187 -19.16 -21.93 2.10
N ALA A 188 -19.42 -20.82 1.42
CA ALA A 188 -20.21 -20.76 0.23
C ALA A 188 -19.51 -21.64 -0.78
N LEU A 189 -20.30 -22.46 -1.46
CA LEU A 189 -19.86 -23.29 -2.57
C LEU A 189 -19.28 -22.44 -3.74
N ASP A 190 -19.44 -21.11 -3.69
CA ASP A 190 -18.93 -20.16 -4.68
C ASP A 190 -18.26 -18.93 -4.03
N TYR A 191 -16.92 -18.96 -4.02
CA TYR A 191 -16.04 -17.88 -3.57
C TYR A 191 -16.23 -16.59 -4.40
N GLN A 192 -16.49 -16.71 -5.71
CA GLN A 192 -16.66 -15.54 -6.57
C GLN A 192 -17.96 -14.82 -6.26
N SER A 193 -19.06 -15.55 -6.01
CA SER A 193 -20.32 -14.95 -5.58
C SER A 193 -20.19 -14.13 -4.29
N PHE A 194 -19.35 -14.58 -3.34
CA PHE A 194 -19.05 -13.80 -2.13
C PHE A 194 -18.34 -12.48 -2.45
N LYS A 195 -17.31 -12.54 -3.30
CA LYS A 195 -16.54 -11.36 -3.75
C LYS A 195 -17.39 -10.38 -4.58
N ASP A 196 -18.25 -10.89 -5.46
CA ASP A 196 -19.17 -10.07 -6.26
C ASP A 196 -20.19 -9.34 -5.36
N ALA A 197 -20.74 -10.03 -4.34
CA ALA A 197 -21.69 -9.43 -3.41
C ALA A 197 -21.04 -8.35 -2.53
N HIS A 198 -19.77 -8.54 -2.16
CA HIS A 198 -18.94 -7.54 -1.49
C HIS A 198 -18.75 -6.30 -2.36
N ALA A 199 -18.29 -6.48 -3.60
CA ALA A 199 -18.06 -5.41 -4.55
C ALA A 199 -19.33 -4.57 -4.82
N GLU A 200 -20.51 -5.21 -4.92
CA GLU A 200 -21.78 -4.49 -5.11
C GLU A 200 -22.14 -3.63 -3.88
N ARG A 201 -21.94 -4.15 -2.65
CA ARG A 201 -22.18 -3.37 -1.42
C ARG A 201 -21.22 -2.20 -1.32
N GLY A 202 -19.94 -2.41 -1.65
CA GLY A 202 -18.91 -1.38 -1.70
C GLY A 202 -19.32 -0.26 -2.65
N ALA A 203 -19.72 -0.61 -3.88
CA ALA A 203 -20.16 0.36 -4.89
C ALA A 203 -21.40 1.16 -4.44
N ALA A 204 -22.38 0.52 -3.81
CA ALA A 204 -23.58 1.20 -3.29
C ALA A 204 -23.24 2.21 -2.18
N LEU A 205 -22.34 1.85 -1.26
CA LEU A 205 -21.89 2.75 -0.20
C LEU A 205 -21.04 3.90 -0.77
N ALA A 206 -20.12 3.60 -1.68
CA ALA A 206 -19.31 4.59 -2.38
C ALA A 206 -20.18 5.62 -3.13
N ASN A 207 -21.20 5.16 -3.86
CA ASN A 207 -22.17 6.01 -4.56
C ASN A 207 -22.88 7.00 -3.60
N THR A 208 -23.24 6.53 -2.40
CA THR A 208 -23.86 7.37 -1.37
C THR A 208 -22.93 8.50 -0.92
N VAL A 209 -21.65 8.19 -0.71
CA VAL A 209 -20.63 9.18 -0.32
C VAL A 209 -20.38 10.18 -1.44
N MET A 210 -20.17 9.69 -2.66
CA MET A 210 -19.88 10.51 -3.84
C MET A 210 -21.01 11.49 -4.17
N THR A 211 -22.25 11.05 -4.00
CA THR A 211 -23.44 11.91 -4.12
C THR A 211 -23.42 13.04 -3.09
N ARG A 212 -23.07 12.72 -1.83
CA ARG A 212 -23.04 13.71 -0.74
C ARG A 212 -21.95 14.76 -0.93
N VAL A 213 -20.79 14.39 -1.47
CA VAL A 213 -19.70 15.33 -1.74
C VAL A 213 -19.85 16.10 -3.06
N GLY A 214 -20.93 15.83 -3.82
CA GLY A 214 -21.22 16.55 -5.06
C GLY A 214 -20.35 16.12 -6.25
N MET A 215 -19.89 14.87 -6.30
CA MET A 215 -19.20 14.32 -7.47
C MET A 215 -20.16 14.23 -8.67
N GLU A 216 -19.67 14.55 -9.86
CA GLU A 216 -20.49 14.53 -11.07
C GLU A 216 -21.04 13.12 -11.38
N PRO A 217 -22.27 13.01 -11.92
CA PRO A 217 -22.91 11.71 -12.13
C PRO A 217 -22.08 10.72 -12.96
N HIS A 218 -21.46 11.19 -14.04
CA HIS A 218 -20.66 10.36 -14.94
C HIS A 218 -19.37 9.83 -14.28
N GLU A 219 -18.69 10.67 -13.47
CA GLU A 219 -17.52 10.25 -12.70
C GLU A 219 -17.91 9.23 -11.64
N ARG A 220 -19.01 9.50 -10.92
CA ARG A 220 -19.55 8.60 -9.90
C ARG A 220 -19.95 7.23 -10.49
N GLU A 221 -20.62 7.22 -11.64
CA GLU A 221 -20.95 5.99 -12.37
C GLU A 221 -19.70 5.18 -12.73
N HIS A 222 -18.65 5.86 -13.21
CA HIS A 222 -17.36 5.23 -13.49
C HIS A 222 -16.76 4.61 -12.21
N VAL A 223 -16.72 5.36 -11.10
CA VAL A 223 -16.20 4.83 -9.82
C VAL A 223 -16.96 3.58 -9.38
N CYS A 224 -18.30 3.63 -9.46
CA CYS A 224 -19.13 2.49 -9.08
C CYS A 224 -18.88 1.28 -9.98
N TRP A 225 -18.65 1.50 -11.28
CA TRP A 225 -18.27 0.42 -12.20
C TRP A 225 -16.92 -0.20 -11.83
N LEU A 226 -15.90 0.61 -11.52
CA LEU A 226 -14.60 0.09 -11.08
C LEU A 226 -14.74 -0.75 -9.81
N ILE A 227 -15.46 -0.24 -8.81
CA ILE A 227 -15.66 -0.96 -7.54
C ILE A 227 -16.44 -2.26 -7.76
N ARG A 228 -17.48 -2.30 -8.59
CA ARG A 228 -18.22 -3.54 -8.83
C ARG A 228 -17.39 -4.67 -9.45
N ASN A 229 -16.34 -4.32 -10.18
CA ASN A 229 -15.58 -5.28 -10.97
C ASN A 229 -14.16 -5.55 -10.43
N HIS A 230 -13.73 -4.91 -9.32
CA HIS A 230 -12.34 -5.00 -8.81
C HIS A 230 -11.94 -6.39 -8.28
N GLU A 231 -12.89 -7.31 -8.19
CA GLU A 231 -12.66 -8.71 -7.84
C GLU A 231 -12.51 -9.61 -9.06
N ARG A 232 -12.52 -9.04 -10.27
CA ARG A 232 -12.45 -9.75 -11.54
C ARG A 232 -11.19 -9.36 -12.32
N SER A 233 -10.61 -10.35 -13.01
CA SER A 233 -9.50 -10.14 -13.95
C SER A 233 -10.05 -9.87 -15.35
N GLU A 234 -10.42 -8.63 -15.64
CA GLU A 234 -10.93 -8.21 -16.96
C GLU A 234 -9.90 -7.36 -17.74
N PRO A 235 -9.98 -7.29 -19.08
CA PRO A 235 -8.99 -6.60 -19.91
C PRO A 235 -9.03 -5.06 -19.85
N ASN A 236 -9.84 -4.45 -18.97
CA ASN A 236 -9.87 -3.00 -18.80
C ASN A 236 -8.60 -2.50 -18.07
N ALA A 237 -7.94 -1.48 -18.63
CA ALA A 237 -6.66 -0.99 -18.12
C ALA A 237 -6.75 -0.36 -16.72
N GLU A 238 -7.80 0.42 -16.44
CA GLU A 238 -8.00 1.06 -15.13
C GLU A 238 -8.37 0.04 -14.06
N LEU A 239 -9.20 -0.94 -14.41
CA LEU A 239 -9.54 -2.04 -13.53
C LEU A 239 -8.33 -2.92 -13.21
N ALA A 240 -7.53 -3.26 -14.23
CA ALA A 240 -6.28 -3.98 -14.02
C ALA A 240 -5.32 -3.21 -13.12
N LEU A 241 -5.25 -1.89 -13.26
CA LEU A 241 -4.42 -1.03 -12.42
C LEU A 241 -4.93 -0.97 -10.96
N LEU A 242 -6.25 -0.90 -10.76
CA LEU A 242 -6.87 -0.99 -9.43
C LEU A 242 -6.54 -2.32 -8.76
N ASN A 243 -6.71 -3.43 -9.48
CA ASN A 243 -6.41 -4.78 -9.01
C ASN A 243 -4.92 -4.95 -8.62
N GLU A 244 -4.01 -4.38 -9.41
CA GLU A 244 -2.58 -4.39 -9.08
C GLU A 244 -2.27 -3.58 -7.83
N ALA A 245 -2.88 -2.40 -7.69
CA ALA A 245 -2.68 -1.54 -6.54
C ALA A 245 -3.21 -2.20 -5.26
N ASP A 246 -4.41 -2.79 -5.32
CA ASP A 246 -5.01 -3.55 -4.22
C ASP A 246 -4.14 -4.75 -3.83
N ALA A 247 -3.72 -5.55 -4.81
CA ALA A 247 -2.86 -6.70 -4.56
C ALA A 247 -1.51 -6.32 -3.93
N LEU A 248 -0.87 -5.25 -4.41
CA LEU A 248 0.39 -4.77 -3.84
C LEU A 248 0.19 -4.19 -2.44
N SER A 249 -0.93 -3.51 -2.18
CA SER A 249 -1.29 -3.03 -0.84
C SER A 249 -1.42 -4.22 0.13
N PHE A 250 -2.19 -5.24 -0.25
CA PHE A 250 -2.33 -6.47 0.53
C PHE A 250 -0.97 -7.07 0.91
N PHE A 251 -0.08 -7.28 -0.06
CA PHE A 251 1.25 -7.85 0.24
C PHE A 251 2.14 -6.90 1.06
N SER A 252 2.11 -5.59 0.80
CA SER A 252 2.99 -4.64 1.46
C SER A 252 2.57 -4.27 2.88
N LEU A 253 1.28 -4.41 3.19
CA LEU A 253 0.68 -3.93 4.43
C LEU A 253 -0.09 -5.04 5.18
N GLU A 254 -1.17 -5.56 4.59
CA GLU A 254 -2.18 -6.38 5.28
C GLU A 254 -1.79 -7.84 5.52
N ALA A 255 -1.04 -8.46 4.60
CA ALA A 255 -0.83 -9.91 4.59
C ALA A 255 -0.26 -10.48 5.89
N SER A 256 0.56 -9.69 6.60
CA SER A 256 1.12 -10.09 7.91
C SER A 256 0.05 -10.09 9.01
N GLY A 257 -0.83 -9.09 9.05
CA GLY A 257 -1.98 -9.06 9.96
C GLY A 257 -2.99 -10.15 9.65
N PHE A 258 -3.31 -10.32 8.37
CA PHE A 258 -4.23 -11.37 7.89
C PHE A 258 -3.76 -12.76 8.34
N ALA A 259 -2.48 -13.09 8.13
CA ALA A 259 -1.92 -14.39 8.52
C ALA A 259 -1.90 -14.64 10.05
N ARG A 260 -2.03 -13.60 10.87
CA ARG A 260 -2.12 -13.71 12.35
C ARG A 260 -3.56 -13.91 12.81
N THR A 261 -4.52 -13.37 12.08
CA THR A 261 -5.95 -13.42 12.43
C THR A 261 -6.64 -14.66 11.86
N PHE A 262 -6.28 -15.08 10.63
CA PHE A 262 -6.96 -16.14 9.91
C PHE A 262 -6.13 -17.43 9.84
N THR A 263 -6.79 -18.55 9.54
CA THR A 263 -6.12 -19.82 9.36
C THR A 263 -5.17 -19.80 8.16
N ARG A 264 -4.18 -20.70 8.15
CA ARG A 264 -3.27 -20.88 7.02
C ARG A 264 -4.02 -21.19 5.71
N ALA A 265 -5.11 -21.96 5.76
CA ALA A 265 -5.90 -22.32 4.59
C ALA A 265 -6.61 -21.09 3.99
N GLN A 266 -7.22 -20.25 4.83
CA GLN A 266 -7.82 -18.98 4.43
C GLN A 266 -6.77 -18.02 3.86
N THR A 267 -5.64 -17.87 4.56
CA THR A 267 -4.52 -17.03 4.10
C THR A 267 -4.01 -17.47 2.73
N ARG A 268 -3.84 -18.78 2.51
CA ARG A 268 -3.41 -19.31 1.21
C ARG A 268 -4.42 -19.01 0.10
N ARG A 269 -5.71 -19.15 0.38
CA ARG A 269 -6.79 -18.85 -0.57
C ARG A 269 -6.78 -17.37 -0.96
N GLU A 270 -6.75 -16.47 0.01
CA GLU A 270 -6.71 -15.01 -0.24
C GLU A 270 -5.44 -14.61 -1.02
N MET A 271 -4.27 -15.15 -0.66
CA MET A 271 -3.02 -14.90 -1.38
C MET A 271 -3.06 -15.42 -2.82
N THR A 272 -3.72 -16.57 -3.06
CA THR A 272 -3.85 -17.14 -4.41
C THR A 272 -4.77 -16.27 -5.27
N HIS A 273 -5.91 -15.87 -4.72
CA HIS A 273 -6.85 -14.93 -5.35
C HIS A 273 -6.18 -13.59 -5.68
N THR A 274 -5.50 -13.00 -4.69
CA THR A 274 -4.79 -11.72 -4.84
C THR A 274 -3.66 -11.80 -5.87
N LEU A 275 -2.87 -12.87 -5.88
CA LEU A 275 -1.80 -13.05 -6.84
C LEU A 275 -2.32 -13.25 -8.28
N ALA A 276 -3.49 -13.89 -8.45
CA ALA A 276 -4.11 -14.07 -9.76
C ALA A 276 -4.53 -12.73 -10.40
N ARG A 277 -4.83 -11.72 -9.58
CA ARG A 277 -5.16 -10.35 -9.98
C ARG A 277 -3.93 -9.47 -10.24
N LEU A 278 -2.76 -9.86 -9.72
CA LEU A 278 -1.49 -9.15 -9.97
C LEU A 278 -0.85 -9.60 -11.29
N ARG A 279 -0.84 -8.72 -12.31
CA ARG A 279 -0.25 -9.03 -13.62
C ARG A 279 1.23 -9.43 -13.49
N PRO A 280 1.73 -10.36 -14.33
CA PRO A 280 3.12 -10.82 -14.27
C PRO A 280 4.16 -9.69 -14.27
N LEU A 281 3.89 -8.60 -15.00
CA LEU A 281 4.76 -7.44 -15.10
C LEU A 281 5.01 -6.73 -13.77
N GLN A 282 4.09 -6.82 -12.79
CA GLN A 282 4.26 -6.15 -11.49
C GLN A 282 4.82 -7.05 -10.41
N ARG A 283 4.95 -8.37 -10.65
CA ARG A 283 5.41 -9.33 -9.64
C ARG A 283 6.83 -9.04 -9.14
N TRP A 284 7.66 -8.32 -9.90
CA TRP A 284 8.98 -7.91 -9.43
C TRP A 284 8.91 -6.99 -8.22
N ARG A 285 7.82 -6.24 -8.04
CA ARG A 285 7.65 -5.36 -6.87
C ARG A 285 7.54 -6.16 -5.58
N LEU A 286 7.01 -7.38 -5.63
CA LEU A 286 6.95 -8.27 -4.46
C LEU A 286 8.34 -8.60 -3.92
N ALA A 287 9.37 -8.65 -4.78
CA ALA A 287 10.75 -8.87 -4.36
C ALA A 287 11.30 -7.72 -3.48
N ARG A 288 10.69 -6.53 -3.60
CA ARG A 288 11.05 -5.31 -2.84
C ARG A 288 10.09 -5.02 -1.69
N ILE A 289 9.18 -5.93 -1.40
CA ILE A 289 8.32 -5.85 -0.22
C ILE A 289 8.95 -6.71 0.87
N ARG A 290 9.13 -6.12 2.06
CA ARG A 290 9.48 -6.89 3.25
C ARG A 290 8.22 -7.59 3.75
N LEU A 291 8.18 -8.91 3.57
CA LEU A 291 7.13 -9.78 4.07
C LEU A 291 7.57 -10.44 5.38
N ALA A 292 6.64 -10.65 6.31
CA ALA A 292 6.87 -11.52 7.46
C ALA A 292 7.28 -12.93 6.99
N PRO A 293 8.15 -13.65 7.71
CA PRO A 293 8.70 -14.93 7.25
C PRO A 293 7.65 -15.98 6.89
N GLN A 294 6.55 -16.05 7.65
CA GLN A 294 5.43 -16.96 7.38
C GLN A 294 4.67 -16.60 6.10
N VAL A 295 4.47 -15.31 5.84
CA VAL A 295 3.81 -14.82 4.61
C VAL A 295 4.71 -15.06 3.41
N ARG A 296 6.02 -14.79 3.54
CA ARG A 296 7.01 -15.06 2.48
C ARG A 296 6.99 -16.52 2.04
N ARG A 297 7.08 -17.46 3.00
CA ARG A 297 7.03 -18.90 2.70
C ARG A 297 5.74 -19.28 1.99
N LEU A 298 4.60 -18.77 2.46
CA LEU A 298 3.31 -19.08 1.83
C LEU A 298 3.19 -18.48 0.42
N LEU A 299 3.76 -17.30 0.18
CA LEU A 299 3.82 -16.70 -1.16
C LEU A 299 4.66 -17.55 -2.10
N GLU A 300 5.84 -17.99 -1.66
CA GLU A 300 6.72 -18.87 -2.42
C GLU A 300 6.02 -20.20 -2.77
N GLU A 301 5.27 -20.78 -1.84
CA GLU A 301 4.44 -21.96 -2.09
C GLU A 301 3.35 -21.70 -3.15
N VAL A 302 2.61 -20.60 -3.03
CA VAL A 302 1.55 -20.21 -3.98
C VAL A 302 2.13 -19.94 -5.37
N MET A 303 3.36 -19.41 -5.44
CA MET A 303 4.09 -19.17 -6.69
C MET A 303 4.78 -20.40 -7.28
N GLY A 304 4.76 -21.55 -6.60
CA GLY A 304 5.40 -22.77 -7.07
C GLY A 304 6.93 -22.78 -6.96
N ALA A 305 7.48 -22.14 -5.92
CA ALA A 305 8.92 -22.06 -5.61
C ALA A 305 9.81 -21.37 -6.67
N ALA A 306 9.23 -20.71 -7.68
CA ALA A 306 9.99 -19.84 -8.57
C ALA A 306 10.41 -18.56 -7.81
N PRO A 307 11.69 -18.15 -7.86
CA PRO A 307 12.12 -16.91 -7.22
C PRO A 307 11.40 -15.71 -7.84
N LEU A 308 11.03 -14.74 -7.00
CA LEU A 308 10.45 -13.49 -7.46
C LEU A 308 11.43 -12.78 -8.41
N PRO A 309 10.96 -12.22 -9.55
CA PRO A 309 11.84 -11.50 -10.46
C PRO A 309 12.48 -10.30 -9.73
N ALA A 310 13.81 -10.22 -9.75
CA ALA A 310 14.56 -9.23 -8.98
C ALA A 310 14.71 -7.87 -9.68
N MET A 311 14.45 -7.81 -11.00
CA MET A 311 14.64 -6.62 -11.82
C MET A 311 13.34 -6.18 -12.49
N MET A 312 13.19 -4.86 -12.60
CA MET A 312 12.19 -4.25 -13.47
C MET A 312 12.51 -4.66 -14.92
N PRO A 313 11.54 -5.15 -15.70
CA PRO A 313 11.76 -5.41 -17.12
C PRO A 313 12.12 -4.11 -17.85
N GLU A 314 13.09 -4.19 -18.77
CA GLU A 314 13.58 -3.04 -19.55
C GLU A 314 12.43 -2.34 -20.28
N PRO A 315 12.34 -1.00 -20.24
CA PRO A 315 11.24 -0.25 -20.85
C PRO A 315 11.09 -0.47 -22.37
N GLY A 316 12.15 -0.96 -23.05
CA GLY A 316 12.13 -1.30 -24.48
C GLY A 316 11.32 -2.55 -24.85
N GLY A 317 10.83 -3.33 -23.88
CA GLY A 317 9.90 -4.44 -24.11
C GLY A 317 8.42 -4.05 -24.15
N LEU A 318 8.09 -2.79 -23.80
CA LEU A 318 6.75 -2.23 -23.91
C LEU A 318 6.42 -1.95 -25.39
N LYS A 319 6.08 -3.00 -26.13
CA LYS A 319 5.06 -2.81 -27.17
C LYS A 319 3.84 -2.25 -26.44
N ARG A 320 3.49 -1.00 -26.77
CA ARG A 320 2.21 -0.39 -26.42
C ARG A 320 1.13 -1.34 -26.92
N TRP A 321 0.59 -2.15 -26.02
CA TRP A 321 -0.66 -2.86 -26.27
C TRP A 321 -1.75 -1.85 -25.89
N ALA A 322 -2.22 -1.17 -26.94
CA ALA A 322 -3.50 -0.45 -26.94
C ALA A 322 -4.65 -1.44 -26.76
#